data_AF-A0A2M7PTL9-F1
#
_entry.id   AF-A0A2M7PTL9-F1
#
_cell.length_a   1.000
_cell.length_b   1.000
_cell.length_c   1.000
_cell.angle_alpha   90.00
_cell.angle_beta   90.00
_cell.angle_gamma   90.00
#
_symmetry.space_group_name_H-M   'P 1'
#
loop_
_entity.id
_entity.type
_entity.pdbx_description
1 polymer ?
#
loop_
_entity_poly.entity_id
_entity_poly.type
_entity_poly.pdbx_seq_one_letter_code
_entity_poly.pdbx_strand_id
1 'polypeptide(L)'
;NEELLKGSFPFSKLNGVRANTLIFPTLGAANIAYKLLQELAGVEVVGPILNGMNKPVHVLQMGSGVNDIVSMIMIAALDAINK
;
A
#
# COMPACT_ATOMS: atom_id res chain seq x y z
N ASN A 1 -3.33 -13.35 -13.10
CA ASN A 1 -3.93 -14.57 -13.64
C ASN A 1 -5.23 -14.18 -14.34
N GLU A 2 -5.13 -13.81 -15.62
CA GLU A 2 -6.24 -13.19 -16.35
C GLU A 2 -7.35 -14.18 -16.71
N GLU A 3 -6.98 -15.42 -17.03
CA GLU A 3 -7.94 -16.46 -17.40
C GLU A 3 -8.88 -16.80 -16.23
N LEU A 4 -8.32 -16.96 -15.02
CA LEU A 4 -9.13 -17.18 -13.81
C LEU A 4 -10.05 -16.01 -13.51
N LEU A 5 -9.57 -14.76 -13.66
CA LEU A 5 -10.40 -13.58 -13.40
C LEU A 5 -11.57 -13.50 -14.38
N LYS A 6 -11.32 -13.72 -15.68
CA LYS A 6 -12.38 -13.74 -16.71
C LYS A 6 -13.37 -14.87 -16.48
N GLY A 7 -12.90 -16.06 -16.09
CA GLY A 7 -13.74 -17.23 -15.82
C GLY A 7 -14.65 -17.06 -14.60
N SER A 8 -14.10 -16.56 -13.48
CA SER A 8 -14.87 -16.38 -12.24
C SER A 8 -15.68 -15.09 -12.19
N PHE A 9 -15.16 -14.00 -12.78
CA PHE A 9 -15.75 -12.67 -12.73
C PHE A 9 -15.81 -12.04 -14.13
N PRO A 10 -16.62 -12.58 -15.06
CA PRO A 10 -16.69 -12.09 -16.44
C PRO A 10 -17.18 -10.63 -16.53
N PHE A 11 -17.95 -10.17 -15.55
CA PHE A 11 -18.46 -8.80 -15.44
C PHE A 11 -17.42 -7.80 -14.90
N SER A 12 -16.26 -8.26 -14.45
CA SER A 12 -15.27 -7.40 -13.81
C SER A 12 -14.65 -6.41 -14.80
N LYS A 13 -14.64 -5.12 -14.42
CA LYS A 13 -13.91 -4.07 -15.16
C LYS A 13 -12.39 -4.27 -15.15
N LEU A 14 -11.88 -5.16 -14.30
CA LEU A 14 -10.46 -5.50 -14.24
C LEU A 14 -10.05 -6.54 -15.29
N ASN A 15 -10.98 -7.09 -16.07
CA ASN A 15 -10.64 -8.05 -17.12
C ASN A 15 -9.74 -7.41 -18.18
N GLY A 16 -8.56 -7.99 -18.41
CA GLY A 16 -7.54 -7.44 -19.30
C GLY A 16 -6.77 -6.25 -18.72
N VAL A 17 -6.96 -5.91 -17.44
CA VAL A 17 -6.25 -4.85 -16.73
C VAL A 17 -5.56 -5.44 -15.51
N ARG A 18 -4.27 -5.15 -15.34
CA ARG A 18 -3.52 -5.61 -14.17
C ARG A 18 -3.90 -4.78 -12.95
N ALA A 19 -4.40 -5.45 -11.90
CA ALA A 19 -4.58 -4.82 -10.60
C ALA A 19 -3.23 -4.38 -10.01
N ASN A 20 -3.17 -3.15 -9.54
CA ASN A 20 -2.01 -2.52 -8.91
C ASN A 20 -2.27 -2.06 -7.46
N THR A 21 -3.51 -2.20 -6.99
CA THR A 21 -3.92 -1.86 -5.62
C THR A 21 -4.80 -2.96 -5.08
N LEU A 22 -4.49 -3.43 -3.87
CA LEU A 22 -5.23 -4.47 -3.18
C LEU A 22 -5.88 -3.87 -1.93
N ILE A 23 -7.21 -3.86 -1.90
CA ILE A 23 -7.99 -3.41 -0.75
C ILE A 23 -8.34 -4.66 0.07
N PHE A 24 -7.85 -4.70 1.30
CA PHE A 24 -8.08 -5.84 2.19
C PHE A 24 -9.39 -5.69 2.97
N PRO A 25 -10.10 -6.79 3.25
CA PRO A 25 -11.39 -6.75 3.93
C PRO A 25 -11.25 -6.42 5.44
N THR A 26 -10.08 -6.69 6.03
CA THR A 26 -9.80 -6.42 7.45
C THR A 26 -8.36 -5.98 7.65
N LEU A 27 -8.12 -5.28 8.77
CA LEU A 27 -6.78 -4.89 9.20
C LEU A 27 -5.86 -6.10 9.42
N GLY A 28 -6.39 -7.20 9.97
CA GLY A 28 -5.62 -8.43 10.17
C GLY A 28 -5.14 -9.03 8.86
N ALA A 29 -6.03 -9.14 7.86
CA ALA A 29 -5.67 -9.65 6.53
C ALA A 29 -4.61 -8.78 5.86
N ALA A 30 -4.75 -7.45 5.94
CA ALA A 30 -3.76 -6.51 5.41
C ALA A 30 -2.40 -6.68 6.10
N ASN A 31 -2.39 -6.65 7.43
CA ASN A 31 -1.17 -6.72 8.24
C ASN A 31 -0.38 -8.02 8.03
N ILE A 32 -1.09 -9.16 7.94
CA ILE A 32 -0.45 -10.45 7.69
C ILE A 32 0.11 -10.48 6.26
N ALA A 33 -0.70 -10.08 5.28
CA ALA A 33 -0.31 -10.18 3.87
C ALA A 33 0.90 -9.29 3.54
N TYR A 34 0.92 -8.02 3.94
CA TYR A 34 2.03 -7.14 3.58
C TYR A 34 3.34 -7.54 4.28
N LYS A 35 3.29 -8.02 5.53
CA LYS A 35 4.48 -8.49 6.25
C LYS A 35 5.03 -9.78 5.66
N LEU A 36 4.13 -10.70 5.28
CA LEU A 36 4.53 -11.93 4.59
C LEU A 36 5.15 -11.61 3.23
N LEU A 37 4.59 -10.66 2.48
CA LEU A 37 5.18 -10.20 1.22
C LEU A 37 6.53 -9.53 1.43
N GLN A 38 6.69 -8.69 2.46
CA GLN A 38 7.96 -8.06 2.81
C GLN A 38 9.04 -9.11 3.06
N GLU A 39 8.72 -10.14 3.86
CA GLU A 39 9.67 -11.20 4.24
C GLU A 39 9.99 -12.12 3.05
N LEU A 40 9.00 -12.53 2.27
CA LEU A 40 9.20 -13.51 1.20
C LEU A 40 9.71 -12.90 -0.11
N ALA A 41 9.24 -11.70 -0.46
CA ALA A 41 9.59 -11.09 -1.75
C ALA A 41 10.83 -10.19 -1.64
N GLY A 42 11.36 -9.96 -0.42
CA GLY A 42 12.50 -9.07 -0.19
C GLY A 42 12.23 -7.65 -0.67
N VAL A 43 10.97 -7.24 -0.72
CA VAL A 43 10.55 -5.93 -1.21
C VAL A 43 10.61 -4.90 -0.09
N GLU A 44 11.05 -3.70 -0.41
CA GLU A 44 11.02 -2.58 0.51
C GLU A 44 9.55 -2.15 0.73
N VAL A 45 9.16 -2.02 1.99
CA VAL A 45 7.83 -1.57 2.39
C VAL A 45 7.94 -0.18 2.97
N VAL A 46 7.27 0.78 2.33
CA VAL A 46 7.16 2.15 2.81
C VAL A 46 5.80 2.36 3.45
N GLY A 47 5.76 2.68 4.74
CA GLY A 47 4.53 2.98 5.45
C GLY A 47 4.60 2.74 6.97
N PRO A 48 3.49 2.92 7.69
CA PRO A 48 2.13 3.17 7.17
C PRO A 48 1.92 4.61 6.67
N ILE A 49 1.28 4.75 5.51
CA ILE A 49 0.87 6.05 4.94
C ILE A 49 -0.57 6.33 5.33
N LEU A 50 -0.82 7.47 5.97
CA LEU A 50 -2.17 7.89 6.35
C LEU A 50 -2.80 8.71 5.22
N ASN A 51 -4.00 8.33 4.80
CA ASN A 51 -4.80 9.07 3.82
C ASN A 51 -6.11 9.57 4.45
N GLY A 52 -6.67 10.67 3.92
CA GLY A 52 -7.96 11.23 4.35
C GLY A 52 -7.88 12.34 5.42
N MET A 53 -6.69 12.71 5.87
CA MET A 53 -6.50 13.80 6.86
C MET A 53 -6.59 15.19 6.20
N ASN A 54 -7.08 16.20 6.95
CA ASN A 54 -7.17 17.60 6.50
C ASN A 54 -5.80 18.24 6.23
N LYS A 55 -4.74 17.76 6.89
CA LYS A 55 -3.35 18.15 6.63
C LYS A 55 -2.49 16.90 6.50
N PRO A 56 -1.36 16.93 5.77
CA PRO A 56 -0.45 15.81 5.66
C PRO A 56 0.15 15.48 7.02
N VAL A 57 -0.20 14.31 7.53
CA VAL A 57 0.30 13.79 8.81
C VAL A 57 0.52 12.30 8.62
N HIS A 58 1.70 11.82 8.99
CA HIS A 58 2.02 10.39 9.00
C HIS A 58 2.69 10.00 10.32
N VAL A 59 2.62 8.72 10.66
CA VAL A 59 3.17 8.18 11.90
C VAL A 59 4.32 7.25 11.57
N LEU A 60 5.45 7.49 12.23
CA LEU A 60 6.61 6.62 12.19
C LEU A 60 6.58 5.63 13.36
N GLN A 61 7.15 4.44 13.15
CA GLN A 61 7.31 3.48 14.22
C GLN A 61 8.60 3.78 15.01
N MET A 62 8.58 3.47 16.30
CA MET A 62 9.81 3.51 17.09
C MET A 62 10.79 2.48 16.54
N GLY A 63 12.02 2.92 16.24
CA GLY A 63 13.03 2.07 15.61
C GLY A 63 13.02 2.09 14.08
N SER A 64 12.19 2.92 13.43
CA SER A 64 12.28 3.15 11.98
C SER A 64 13.70 3.59 11.58
N GLY A 65 14.17 3.03 10.46
CA GLY A 65 15.48 3.37 9.91
C GLY A 65 15.52 4.79 9.33
N VAL A 66 16.72 5.31 9.09
CA VAL A 66 16.89 6.63 8.47
C VAL A 66 16.18 6.72 7.11
N ASN A 67 16.28 5.67 6.29
CA ASN A 67 15.63 5.63 4.98
C ASN A 67 14.10 5.70 5.09
N ASP A 68 13.49 4.99 6.06
CA ASP A 68 12.04 5.05 6.29
C ASP A 68 11.60 6.47 6.66
N ILE A 69 12.36 7.12 7.54
CA ILE A 69 12.09 8.50 7.98
C ILE A 69 12.14 9.45 6.78
N VAL A 70 13.18 9.36 5.97
CA VAL A 70 13.37 10.20 4.77
C VAL A 70 12.24 9.96 3.76
N SER A 71 11.90 8.70 3.48
CA SER A 71 10.79 8.34 2.59
C SER A 71 9.45 8.90 3.08
N MET A 72 9.16 8.79 4.37
CA MET A 72 7.93 9.32 4.95
C MET A 72 7.86 10.85 4.92
N ILE A 73 8.99 11.55 5.09
CA ILE A 73 9.07 13.01 4.94
C ILE A 73 8.79 13.41 3.47
N MET A 74 9.37 12.68 2.51
CA MET A 74 9.10 12.95 1.09
C MET A 74 7.62 12.80 0.76
N ILE A 75 6.97 11.73 1.26
CA ILE A 75 5.53 11.52 1.06
C ILE A 75 4.72 12.65 1.70
N ALA A 76 5.03 13.02 2.96
CA ALA A 76 4.32 14.11 3.63
C ALA A 76 4.46 15.47 2.91
N ALA A 77 5.65 15.76 2.36
CA ALA A 77 5.90 16.97 1.59
C ALA A 77 5.14 16.96 0.25
N LEU A 78 5.12 15.83 -0.46
CA LEU A 78 4.35 15.67 -1.69
C LEU A 78 2.84 15.82 -1.43
N ASP A 79 2.33 15.22 -0.36
CA ASP A 79 0.94 15.35 0.06
C ASP A 79 0.59 16.80 0.41
N ALA A 80 1.54 17.60 0.91
CA ALA A 80 1.36 19.02 1.20
C ALA A 80 1.31 19.91 -0.05
N ILE A 81 2.00 19.50 -1.12
CA ILE A 81 2.02 20.24 -2.39
C ILE A 81 0.77 19.92 -3.22
N ASN A 82 0.31 18.68 -3.18
CA ASN A 82 -0.79 18.18 -4.02
C ASN A 82 -2.18 18.38 -3.39
N LYS A 83 -2.27 18.92 -2.17
CA LYS A 83 -3.51 19.32 -1.49
C LYS A 83 -3.57 20.83 -1.36
#